data_AF-A0A1B6KHV9-F1
#
_entry.id   AF-A0A1B6KHV9-F1
#
_cell.length_a   1.000
_cell.length_b   1.000
_cell.length_c   1.000
_cell.angle_alpha   90.00
_cell.angle_beta   90.00
_cell.angle_gamma   90.00
#
_symmetry.space_group_name_H-M   'P 1'
#
loop_
_entity.id
_entity.type
_entity.pdbx_description
1 polymer ?
#
loop_
_entity_poly.entity_id
_entity_poly.type
_entity_poly.pdbx_seq_one_letter_code
_entity_poly.pdbx_strand_id
1 'polypeptide(L)'
;VKILGDGGVKVKAKKSDLKENKRVKGMCKLKDRTKNYVIIGGGAAAAKCAETLRQEGCDGQIIMICKEPYNPYDRIKVTKIFDSDPSKLQLRSDEFYKDNNIELKKGVT
;
A
#
# COMPACT_ATOMS: atom_id res chain seq x y z
N VAL A 1 -22.73 -0.49 17.14
CA VAL A 1 -22.27 -1.61 17.99
C VAL A 1 -23.22 -1.70 19.18
N LYS A 2 -23.66 -2.90 19.60
CA LYS A 2 -24.49 -3.10 20.80
C LYS A 2 -23.80 -4.09 21.73
N ILE A 3 -23.78 -3.79 23.02
CA ILE A 3 -23.28 -4.70 24.06
C ILE A 3 -24.50 -5.48 24.59
N LEU A 4 -24.38 -6.79 24.63
CA LEU A 4 -25.36 -7.73 25.15
C LEU A 4 -25.11 -7.90 26.66
N GLY A 5 -26.17 -8.19 27.42
CA GLY A 5 -26.11 -8.25 28.90
C GLY A 5 -25.22 -9.36 29.47
N ASP A 6 -24.75 -10.28 28.64
CA ASP A 6 -23.79 -11.35 28.95
C ASP A 6 -22.32 -10.95 28.68
N GLY A 7 -22.05 -9.70 28.32
CA GLY A 7 -20.72 -9.22 27.94
C GLY A 7 -20.36 -9.45 26.46
N GLY A 8 -21.27 -10.04 25.67
CA GLY A 8 -21.09 -10.18 24.22
C GLY A 8 -21.21 -8.85 23.48
N VAL A 9 -20.47 -8.69 22.38
CA VAL A 9 -20.54 -7.49 21.52
C VAL A 9 -21.13 -7.85 20.16
N LYS A 10 -22.27 -7.24 19.80
CA LYS A 10 -22.90 -7.37 18.48
C LYS A 10 -22.58 -6.18 17.60
N VAL A 11 -21.83 -6.40 16.53
CA VAL A 11 -21.53 -5.41 15.50
C VAL A 11 -22.41 -5.68 14.27
N LYS A 12 -23.08 -4.65 13.74
CA LYS A 12 -23.83 -4.72 12.47
C LYS A 12 -23.01 -3.99 11.40
N ALA A 13 -22.68 -4.69 10.33
CA ALA A 13 -22.03 -4.14 9.14
C ALA A 13 -22.78 -4.64 7.90
N LYS A 14 -22.71 -3.91 6.78
CA LYS A 14 -23.28 -4.44 5.53
C LYS A 14 -22.41 -5.59 5.04
N LYS A 15 -23.03 -6.60 4.41
CA LYS A 15 -22.28 -7.73 3.83
C LYS A 15 -21.27 -7.28 2.76
N SER A 16 -21.53 -6.17 2.08
CA SER A 16 -20.59 -5.49 1.18
C SER A 16 -19.33 -5.03 1.90
N ASP A 17 -19.49 -4.43 3.08
CA ASP A 17 -18.42 -3.82 3.86
C ASP A 17 -17.54 -4.88 4.54
N LEU A 18 -18.07 -6.11 4.69
CA LEU A 18 -17.34 -7.28 5.19
C LEU A 18 -16.59 -8.05 4.09
N LYS A 19 -17.02 -7.93 2.83
CA LYS A 19 -16.35 -8.57 1.68
C LYS A 19 -15.02 -7.92 1.38
N GLU A 20 -14.94 -6.59 1.52
CA GLU A 20 -13.70 -5.85 1.35
C GLU A 20 -13.15 -5.44 2.72
N ASN A 21 -12.16 -6.19 3.19
CA ASN A 21 -11.42 -5.86 4.42
C ASN A 21 -10.45 -4.68 4.17
N LYS A 22 -10.93 -3.57 3.59
CA LYS A 22 -10.12 -2.41 3.24
C LYS A 22 -10.33 -1.29 4.24
N ARG A 23 -9.44 -1.20 5.23
CA ARG A 23 -9.19 0.04 5.99
C ARG A 23 -8.34 1.04 5.18
N VAL A 24 -8.65 1.22 3.91
CA VAL A 24 -7.84 2.04 3.01
C VAL A 24 -8.65 3.28 2.68
N LYS A 25 -8.21 4.45 3.15
CA LYS A 25 -8.78 5.74 2.74
C LYS A 25 -8.75 5.83 1.21
N GLY A 26 -9.72 6.51 0.62
CA GLY A 26 -9.71 6.79 -0.83
C GLY A 26 -8.40 7.45 -1.23
N MET A 27 -7.84 7.06 -2.38
CA MET A 27 -6.59 7.62 -2.87
C MET A 27 -6.87 8.75 -3.85
N CYS A 28 -6.21 9.90 -3.63
CA CYS A 28 -6.19 10.98 -4.60
C CYS A 28 -5.55 10.52 -5.90
N LYS A 29 -5.98 11.09 -7.02
CA LYS A 29 -5.37 10.87 -8.34
C LYS A 29 -4.39 11.99 -8.65
N LEU A 30 -3.42 11.71 -9.51
CA LEU A 30 -2.52 12.72 -10.06
C LEU A 30 -3.33 13.83 -10.75
N LYS A 31 -3.07 15.08 -10.39
CA LYS A 31 -3.65 16.28 -11.03
C LYS A 31 -2.56 17.29 -11.37
N ASP A 32 -1.69 17.60 -10.42
CA ASP A 32 -0.63 18.60 -10.55
C ASP A 32 0.68 17.94 -11.02
N ARG A 33 1.03 18.11 -12.29
CA ARG A 33 2.29 17.57 -12.84
C ARG A 33 3.50 18.47 -12.59
N THR A 34 3.32 19.62 -11.93
CA THR A 34 4.42 20.55 -11.62
C THR A 34 5.10 20.20 -10.29
N LYS A 35 4.40 19.49 -9.40
CA LYS A 35 4.93 19.03 -8.11
C LYS A 35 5.38 17.58 -8.19
N ASN A 36 6.63 17.35 -7.81
CA ASN A 36 7.26 16.03 -7.78
C ASN A 36 7.66 15.66 -6.35
N TYR A 37 7.31 14.45 -5.94
CA TYR A 37 7.68 13.86 -4.67
C TYR A 37 8.55 12.63 -4.95
N VAL A 38 9.80 12.68 -4.51
CA VAL A 38 10.75 11.59 -4.71
C VAL A 38 10.96 10.86 -3.39
N ILE A 39 10.72 9.56 -3.40
CA ILE A 39 10.92 8.67 -2.25
C ILE A 39 12.13 7.78 -2.57
N ILE A 40 13.16 7.86 -1.73
CA ILE A 40 14.36 7.03 -1.87
C ILE A 40 14.22 5.80 -0.98
N GLY A 41 14.19 4.62 -1.60
CA GLY A 41 14.07 3.33 -0.95
C GLY A 41 12.87 2.51 -1.43
N GLY A 42 13.05 1.19 -1.48
CA GLY A 42 12.02 0.21 -1.88
C GLY A 42 11.49 -0.66 -0.75
N GLY A 43 11.52 -0.18 0.49
CA GLY A 43 11.09 -0.93 1.67
C GLY A 43 9.63 -0.68 2.08
N ALA A 44 9.21 -1.33 3.17
CA ALA A 44 7.86 -1.18 3.74
C ALA A 44 7.54 0.26 4.14
N ALA A 45 8.51 1.00 4.68
CA ALA A 45 8.36 2.41 5.03
C ALA A 45 8.06 3.27 3.79
N ALA A 46 8.80 3.06 2.70
CA ALA A 46 8.62 3.79 1.45
C ALA A 46 7.27 3.46 0.79
N ALA A 47 6.88 2.19 0.76
CA ALA A 47 5.58 1.77 0.27
C ALA A 47 4.43 2.42 1.06
N LYS A 48 4.55 2.45 2.39
CA LYS A 48 3.54 3.11 3.23
C LYS A 48 3.53 4.62 3.07
N CYS A 49 4.70 5.24 2.89
CA CYS A 49 4.81 6.67 2.62
C CYS A 49 4.07 7.05 1.32
N ALA A 50 4.33 6.35 0.22
CA ALA A 50 3.68 6.60 -1.07
C ALA A 50 2.16 6.42 -0.99
N GLU A 51 1.71 5.36 -0.31
CA GLU A 51 0.29 5.10 -0.05
C GLU A 51 -0.35 6.24 0.76
N THR A 52 0.28 6.64 1.88
CA THR A 52 -0.24 7.69 2.75
C THR A 52 -0.29 9.04 2.03
N LEU A 53 0.72 9.38 1.21
CA LEU A 53 0.70 10.62 0.42
C LEU A 53 -0.56 10.68 -0.45
N ARG A 54 -0.89 9.60 -1.16
CA ARG A 54 -2.12 9.54 -1.97
C ARG A 54 -3.38 9.59 -1.12
N GLN A 55 -3.39 8.94 0.05
CA GLN A 55 -4.54 8.96 0.98
C GLN A 55 -4.80 10.33 1.60
N GLU A 56 -3.75 11.12 1.84
CA GLU A 56 -3.85 12.46 2.45
C GLU A 56 -4.02 13.58 1.41
N GLY A 57 -4.34 13.23 0.16
CA GLY A 57 -4.69 14.23 -0.86
C GLY A 57 -3.54 14.73 -1.72
N CYS A 58 -2.34 14.15 -1.63
CA CYS A 58 -1.23 14.52 -2.50
C CYS A 58 -1.58 14.19 -3.95
N ASP A 59 -1.69 15.23 -4.78
CA ASP A 59 -2.08 15.18 -6.18
C ASP A 59 -0.90 15.42 -7.13
N GLY A 60 0.32 15.54 -6.60
CA GLY A 60 1.57 15.62 -7.36
C GLY A 60 2.04 14.29 -7.94
N GLN A 61 3.09 14.30 -8.75
CA GLN A 61 3.75 13.06 -9.21
C GLN A 61 4.58 12.44 -8.08
N ILE A 62 4.44 11.13 -7.88
CA ILE A 62 5.18 10.38 -6.86
C ILE A 62 6.11 9.41 -7.58
N ILE A 63 7.41 9.48 -7.27
CA ILE A 63 8.44 8.64 -7.85
C ILE A 63 9.18 7.93 -6.71
N MET A 64 9.17 6.60 -6.72
CA MET A 64 9.92 5.76 -5.80
C MET A 64 11.16 5.23 -6.50
N ILE A 65 12.34 5.49 -5.94
CA ILE A 65 13.62 4.99 -6.43
C ILE A 65 14.07 3.84 -5.54
N CYS A 66 14.16 2.66 -6.11
CA CYS A 66 14.46 1.42 -5.41
C CYS A 66 15.76 0.82 -5.95
N LYS A 67 16.67 0.46 -5.04
CA LYS A 67 17.91 -0.23 -5.38
C LYS A 67 17.69 -1.64 -5.92
N GLU A 68 16.71 -2.36 -5.37
CA GLU A 68 16.40 -3.72 -5.79
C GLU A 68 15.50 -3.75 -7.04
N PRO A 69 15.58 -4.81 -7.85
CA PRO A 69 14.76 -4.98 -9.05
C PRO A 69 13.31 -5.46 -8.75
N TYR A 70 12.89 -5.46 -7.48
CA TYR A 70 11.61 -5.97 -7.02
C TYR A 70 10.69 -4.85 -6.53
N ASN A 71 9.38 -5.10 -6.53
CA ASN A 71 8.43 -4.23 -5.83
C ASN A 71 8.68 -4.29 -4.32
N PRO A 72 8.31 -3.25 -3.56
CA PRO A 72 8.40 -3.28 -2.11
C PRO A 72 7.72 -4.52 -1.52
N TYR A 73 8.47 -5.25 -0.70
CA TYR A 73 8.08 -6.57 -0.20
C TYR A 73 8.37 -6.70 1.30
N ASP A 74 7.71 -7.67 1.92
CA ASP A 74 7.86 -7.99 3.33
C ASP A 74 9.11 -8.86 3.54
N ARG A 75 10.20 -8.21 3.95
CA ARG A 75 11.47 -8.90 4.26
C ARG A 75 11.37 -9.86 5.44
N ILE A 76 10.43 -9.64 6.37
CA ILE A 76 10.25 -10.51 7.54
C ILE A 76 9.72 -11.87 7.08
N LYS A 77 8.87 -11.87 6.05
CA LYS A 77 8.37 -13.12 5.47
C LYS A 77 9.46 -13.94 4.80
N VAL A 78 10.46 -13.31 4.18
CA VAL A 78 11.58 -14.01 3.53
C VAL A 78 12.26 -15.04 4.45
N THR A 79 12.48 -14.68 5.72
CA THR A 79 13.22 -15.53 6.66
C THR A 79 12.33 -16.49 7.44
N LYS A 80 11.02 -16.24 7.51
CA LYS A 80 10.08 -17.02 8.34
C LYS A 80 9.16 -17.93 7.53
N ILE A 81 8.80 -17.50 6.33
CA ILE A 81 7.90 -18.18 5.42
C ILE A 81 8.75 -18.34 4.16
N PHE A 82 9.45 -19.46 4.05
CA PHE A 82 10.26 -19.80 2.89
C PHE A 82 9.34 -20.11 1.69
N ASP A 83 8.48 -19.15 1.32
CA ASP A 83 7.61 -19.19 0.16
C ASP A 83 8.47 -18.84 -1.04
N SER A 84 8.55 -19.76 -1.98
CA SER A 84 9.44 -19.67 -3.14
C SER A 84 8.93 -18.70 -4.21
N ASP A 85 7.73 -18.13 -4.06
CA ASP A 85 7.18 -17.14 -4.99
C ASP A 85 7.39 -15.70 -4.48
N PRO A 86 8.32 -14.93 -5.09
CA PRO A 86 8.58 -13.55 -4.70
C PRO A 86 7.36 -12.63 -4.83
N SER A 87 6.41 -12.98 -5.70
CA SER A 87 5.19 -12.18 -5.93
C SER A 87 4.32 -12.11 -4.68
N LYS A 88 4.30 -13.18 -3.87
CA LYS A 88 3.50 -13.25 -2.63
C LYS A 88 4.11 -12.48 -1.47
N LEU A 89 5.41 -12.15 -1.58
CA LEU A 89 6.11 -11.35 -0.58
C LEU A 89 5.84 -9.86 -0.77
N GLN A 90 5.39 -9.44 -1.96
CA GLN A 90 5.13 -8.03 -2.27
C GLN A 90 4.04 -7.45 -1.36
N LEU A 91 4.26 -6.22 -0.90
CA LEU A 91 3.31 -5.50 -0.04
C LEU A 91 2.07 -5.05 -0.83
N ARG A 92 2.27 -4.77 -2.12
CA ARG A 92 1.28 -4.30 -3.09
C ARG A 92 1.63 -4.88 -4.47
N SER A 93 0.60 -5.11 -5.30
CA SER A 93 0.79 -5.59 -6.67
C SER A 93 1.27 -4.47 -7.60
N ASP A 94 1.72 -4.81 -8.80
CA ASP A 94 2.12 -3.83 -9.82
C ASP A 94 0.95 -2.92 -10.23
N GLU A 95 -0.27 -3.47 -10.31
CA GLU A 95 -1.49 -2.73 -10.67
C GLU A 95 -1.78 -1.64 -9.65
N PHE A 96 -1.56 -1.91 -8.36
CA PHE A 96 -1.77 -0.91 -7.31
C PHE A 96 -0.96 0.36 -7.56
N TYR A 97 0.31 0.23 -7.94
CA TYR A 97 1.17 1.39 -8.17
C TYR A 97 0.79 2.12 -9.46
N LYS A 98 0.46 1.37 -10.52
CA LYS A 98 -0.05 1.93 -11.78
C LYS A 98 -1.35 2.70 -11.59
N ASP A 99 -2.33 2.09 -10.93
CA ASP A 99 -3.67 2.67 -10.70
C ASP A 99 -3.61 3.95 -9.85
N ASN A 100 -2.63 4.07 -8.97
CA ASN A 100 -2.44 5.21 -8.09
C ASN A 100 -1.39 6.23 -8.60
N ASN A 101 -0.93 6.09 -9.84
CA ASN A 101 0.09 6.95 -10.46
C ASN A 101 1.33 7.12 -9.55
N ILE A 102 1.85 6.00 -9.05
CA ILE A 102 3.10 5.92 -8.30
C ILE A 102 4.13 5.26 -9.22
N GLU A 103 5.13 6.02 -9.64
CA GLU A 103 6.17 5.54 -10.53
C GLU A 103 7.23 4.80 -9.70
N LEU A 104 7.49 3.52 -10.00
CA LEU A 104 8.61 2.78 -9.41
C LEU A 104 9.78 2.68 -10.39
N LYS A 105 10.90 3.31 -10.03
CA LYS A 105 12.20 3.10 -10.66
C LYS A 105 12.97 2.06 -9.86
N LYS A 106 12.93 0.81 -10.32
CA LYS A 106 13.58 -0.36 -9.71
C LYS A 106 14.99 -0.55 -10.27
N GLY A 107 15.89 -1.15 -9.49
CA GLY A 107 17.27 -1.45 -9.91
C GLY A 107 18.16 -0.22 -10.11
N VAL A 108 17.86 0.91 -9.47
CA VAL A 108 18.65 2.14 -9.60
C VAL A 108 19.78 2.13 -8.58
N THR A 109 21.02 2.31 -9.05
CA THR A 109 22.25 2.25 -8.23
C THR A 109 22.92 3.60 -8.15
#